data_AF-A0A3A3FQD0-F1
#
_entry.id   AF-A0A3A3FQD0-F1
#
_cell.length_a   1.000
_cell.length_b   1.000
_cell.length_c   1.000
_cell.angle_alpha   90.00
_cell.angle_beta   90.00
_cell.angle_gamma   90.00
#
_symmetry.space_group_name_H-M   'P 1'
#
loop_
_entity.id
_entity.type
_entity.pdbx_description
1 polymer ?
#
loop_
_entity_poly.entity_id
_entity_poly.type
_entity_poly.pdbx_seq_one_letter_code
_entity_poly.pdbx_strand_id
1 'polypeptide(L)'
;MMTDKLTEFKEDIATYWHCEARDKDTGLMLLNDLRKARHPINEEEFIQFLTDAILNKSISIMEYEQLTSLDFESDDEVAEDLRDLWWMLYGDRPIGLLGAL
;
A
#
# COMPACT_ATOMS: atom_id res chain seq x y z
N MET A 1 -3.59 9.34 16.77
CA MET A 1 -3.96 10.17 15.61
C MET A 1 -3.02 10.10 14.41
N MET A 2 -1.73 9.74 14.55
CA MET A 2 -0.91 9.27 13.41
C MET A 2 -0.84 7.74 13.35
N THR A 3 -0.88 7.11 14.53
CA THR A 3 -1.04 5.66 14.73
C THR A 3 -2.26 5.10 14.03
N ASP A 4 -3.40 5.80 14.13
CA ASP A 4 -4.68 5.26 13.67
C ASP A 4 -4.70 5.19 12.14
N LYS A 5 -4.19 6.21 11.45
CA LYS A 5 -4.08 6.22 9.98
C LYS A 5 -3.09 5.22 9.42
N LEU A 6 -1.98 5.00 10.13
CA LEU A 6 -1.01 3.97 9.75
C LEU A 6 -1.61 2.56 9.92
N THR A 7 -2.43 2.34 10.96
CA THR A 7 -3.18 1.10 11.13
C THR A 7 -4.14 0.89 9.96
N GLU A 8 -4.93 1.91 9.59
CA GLU A 8 -5.87 1.84 8.46
C GLU A 8 -5.17 1.51 7.13
N PHE A 9 -4.01 2.13 6.87
CA PHE A 9 -3.17 1.76 5.71
C PHE A 9 -2.77 0.28 5.69
N LYS A 10 -2.42 -0.28 6.85
CA LYS A 10 -2.07 -1.70 6.97
C LYS A 10 -3.28 -2.61 6.80
N GLU A 11 -4.44 -2.19 7.31
CA GLU A 11 -5.71 -2.90 7.11
C GLU A 11 -6.14 -2.89 5.64
N ASP A 12 -5.92 -1.80 4.91
CA ASP A 12 -6.13 -1.73 3.46
C ASP A 12 -5.23 -2.71 2.71
N ILE A 13 -3.94 -2.79 3.07
CA ILE A 13 -3.00 -3.77 2.50
C ILE A 13 -3.49 -5.20 2.79
N ALA A 14 -3.85 -5.50 4.04
CA ALA A 14 -4.33 -6.83 4.40
C ALA A 14 -5.64 -7.20 3.67
N THR A 15 -6.51 -6.22 3.43
CA THR A 15 -7.81 -6.44 2.77
C THR A 15 -7.65 -6.62 1.27
N TYR A 16 -6.86 -5.77 0.61
CA TYR A 16 -6.82 -5.65 -0.85
C TYR A 16 -5.53 -6.16 -1.51
N TRP A 17 -4.49 -6.47 -0.73
CA TRP A 17 -3.16 -6.84 -1.23
C TRP A 17 -2.57 -8.10 -0.56
N HIS A 18 -3.43 -9.03 -0.12
CA HIS A 18 -3.01 -10.34 0.40
C HIS A 18 -2.99 -11.42 -0.69
N CYS A 19 -2.33 -12.56 -0.43
CA CYS A 19 -2.01 -13.58 -1.43
C CYS A 19 -3.18 -14.08 -2.31
N GLU A 20 -4.43 -14.09 -1.80
CA GLU A 20 -5.61 -14.56 -2.54
C GLU A 20 -6.31 -13.46 -3.36
N ALA A 21 -5.97 -12.19 -3.14
CA ALA A 21 -6.71 -11.03 -3.65
C ALA A 21 -5.83 -10.08 -4.46
N ARG A 22 -4.76 -10.55 -5.10
CA ARG A 22 -3.85 -9.71 -5.91
C ARG A 22 -4.20 -9.73 -7.38
N ASP A 23 -5.29 -9.07 -7.74
CA ASP A 23 -5.68 -8.90 -9.13
C ASP A 23 -6.05 -7.44 -9.47
N LYS A 24 -6.32 -7.19 -10.75
CA LYS A 24 -6.64 -5.84 -11.20
C LYS A 24 -7.94 -5.29 -10.60
N ASP A 25 -8.89 -6.17 -10.28
CA ASP A 25 -10.21 -5.78 -9.80
C ASP A 25 -10.13 -5.29 -8.34
N THR A 26 -9.31 -5.96 -7.53
CA THR A 26 -9.00 -5.59 -6.15
C THR A 26 -8.24 -4.27 -6.04
N GLY A 27 -7.26 -4.02 -6.92
CA GLY A 27 -6.62 -2.70 -7.00
C GLY A 27 -7.61 -1.57 -7.32
N LEU A 28 -8.57 -1.82 -8.23
CA LEU A 28 -9.63 -0.84 -8.53
C LEU A 28 -10.59 -0.63 -7.36
N MET A 29 -10.91 -1.69 -6.61
CA MET A 29 -11.74 -1.60 -5.40
C MET A 29 -11.08 -0.71 -4.34
N LEU A 30 -9.79 -0.92 -4.06
CA LEU A 30 -9.02 -0.08 -3.14
C LEU A 30 -9.04 1.39 -3.56
N LEU A 31 -8.75 1.70 -4.83
CA LEU A 31 -8.82 3.09 -5.31
C LEU A 31 -10.21 3.72 -5.14
N ASN A 32 -11.26 2.95 -5.39
CA ASN A 32 -12.63 3.43 -5.21
C ASN A 32 -12.94 3.68 -3.73
N ASP A 33 -12.44 2.85 -2.83
CA ASP A 33 -12.63 3.00 -1.39
C ASP A 33 -11.88 4.22 -0.84
N LEU A 34 -10.61 4.41 -1.21
CA LEU A 34 -9.81 5.58 -0.84
C LEU A 34 -10.43 6.91 -1.29
N ARG A 35 -11.26 6.89 -2.34
CA ARG A 35 -11.98 8.06 -2.88
C ARG A 35 -13.32 8.33 -2.20
N LYS A 36 -13.80 7.43 -1.33
CA LYS A 36 -15.03 7.66 -0.55
C LYS A 36 -14.74 8.63 0.59
N ALA A 37 -15.61 9.63 0.76
CA ALA A 37 -15.49 10.63 1.83
C ALA A 37 -15.56 10.08 3.27
N ARG A 38 -15.95 8.80 3.45
CA ARG A 38 -16.03 8.13 4.74
C ARG A 38 -14.84 7.20 5.03
N HIS A 39 -13.93 7.04 4.06
CA HIS A 39 -12.75 6.22 4.27
C HIS A 39 -11.84 6.87 5.34
N PRO A 40 -11.27 6.10 6.29
CA PRO A 40 -10.46 6.66 7.38
C PRO A 40 -9.20 7.41 6.93
N ILE A 41 -8.63 6.99 5.79
CA ILE A 41 -7.57 7.68 5.07
C ILE A 41 -7.98 7.97 3.63
N ASN A 42 -7.47 9.05 3.05
CA ASN A 42 -7.70 9.36 1.65
C ASN A 42 -6.57 8.87 0.74
N GLU A 43 -6.75 9.01 -0.58
CA GLU A 43 -5.76 8.59 -1.59
C GLU A 43 -4.39 9.27 -1.42
N GLU A 44 -4.34 10.54 -1.01
CA GLU A 44 -3.07 11.26 -0.78
C GLU A 44 -2.30 10.69 0.41
N GLU A 45 -3.01 10.39 1.50
CA GLU A 45 -2.43 9.78 2.70
C GLU A 45 -1.94 8.36 2.42
N PHE A 46 -2.73 7.57 1.67
CA PHE A 46 -2.31 6.25 1.23
C PHE A 46 -1.04 6.30 0.38
N ILE A 47 -0.97 7.24 -0.59
CA ILE A 47 0.24 7.47 -1.41
C ILE A 47 1.45 7.80 -0.54
N GLN A 48 1.28 8.64 0.49
CA GLN A 48 2.36 8.99 1.42
C GLN A 48 2.88 7.75 2.17
N PHE A 49 1.99 6.96 2.76
CA PHE A 49 2.39 5.74 3.48
C PHE A 49 3.01 4.70 2.57
N LEU A 50 2.45 4.47 1.38
CA LEU A 50 2.99 3.53 0.40
C LEU A 50 4.37 3.96 -0.10
N THR A 51 4.55 5.25 -0.40
CA THR A 51 5.85 5.80 -0.81
C THR A 51 6.90 5.61 0.29
N ASP A 52 6.53 5.90 1.54
CA ASP A 52 7.43 5.73 2.69
C ASP A 52 7.82 4.27 2.89
N ALA A 53 6.85 3.35 2.80
CA ALA A 53 7.10 1.92 2.90
C ALA A 53 8.05 1.40 1.81
N ILE A 54 7.91 1.88 0.57
CA ILE A 54 8.78 1.50 -0.55
C ILE A 54 10.19 2.11 -0.45
N LEU A 55 10.29 3.41 -0.17
CA LEU A 55 11.56 4.14 -0.26
C LEU A 55 12.39 4.02 1.01
N ASN A 56 11.73 4.04 2.17
CA ASN A 56 12.37 4.05 3.48
C ASN A 56 12.27 2.70 4.21
N LYS A 57 11.63 1.69 3.60
CA LYS A 57 11.45 0.35 4.18
C LYS A 57 10.84 0.40 5.57
N SER A 58 9.82 1.26 5.73
CA SER A 58 9.23 1.57 7.04
C SER A 58 8.32 0.48 7.61
N ILE A 59 8.03 -0.57 6.82
CA ILE A 59 7.38 -1.79 7.28
C ILE A 59 8.43 -2.90 7.34
N SER A 60 8.57 -3.55 8.49
CA SER A 60 9.45 -4.71 8.64
C SER A 60 8.88 -5.95 7.94
N ILE A 61 9.74 -6.85 7.44
CA ILE A 61 9.37 -8.16 6.89
C ILE A 61 8.28 -8.87 7.72
N MET A 62 8.56 -9.12 9.01
CA MET A 62 7.65 -9.86 9.89
C MET A 62 6.25 -9.23 9.98
N GLU A 63 6.16 -7.91 9.92
CA GLU A 63 4.87 -7.22 9.92
C GLU A 63 4.18 -7.39 8.56
N TYR A 64 4.91 -7.26 7.46
CA TYR A 64 4.35 -7.38 6.12
C TYR A 64 3.86 -8.80 5.79
N GLU A 65 4.60 -9.82 6.22
CA GLU A 65 4.21 -11.22 6.09
C GLU A 65 2.89 -11.50 6.82
N GLN A 66 2.68 -10.92 8.01
CA GLN A 66 1.42 -11.04 8.75
C GLN A 66 0.24 -10.41 8.01
N LEU A 67 0.47 -9.30 7.28
CA LEU A 67 -0.58 -8.63 6.52
C LEU A 67 -0.94 -9.40 5.24
N THR A 68 0.04 -9.96 4.55
CA THR A 68 -0.13 -10.48 3.19
C THR A 68 -0.22 -12.01 3.12
N SER A 69 0.18 -12.71 4.18
CA SER A 69 0.36 -14.18 4.21
C SER A 69 1.35 -14.69 3.15
N LEU A 70 2.33 -13.86 2.81
CA LEU A 70 3.48 -14.20 1.98
C LEU A 70 4.74 -14.33 2.85
N ASP A 71 5.81 -14.87 2.25
CA ASP A 71 7.11 -15.13 2.87
C ASP A 71 8.16 -14.32 2.11
N PHE A 72 8.98 -13.53 2.82
CA PHE A 72 9.96 -12.62 2.23
C PHE A 72 11.34 -12.81 2.87
N GLU A 73 12.39 -12.83 2.05
CA GLU A 73 13.76 -13.03 2.52
C GLU A 73 14.46 -11.71 2.90
N SER A 74 13.93 -10.58 2.45
CA SER A 74 14.53 -9.26 2.71
C SER A 74 13.54 -8.09 2.64
N ASP A 75 13.91 -6.96 3.26
CA ASP A 75 13.14 -5.71 3.16
C ASP A 75 13.07 -5.18 1.71
N ASP A 76 14.03 -5.57 0.85
CA ASP A 76 14.00 -5.20 -0.57
C ASP A 76 12.88 -5.92 -1.33
N GLU A 77 12.63 -7.20 -1.02
CA GLU A 77 11.52 -7.95 -1.63
C GLU A 77 10.16 -7.41 -1.18
N VAL A 78 10.03 -7.00 0.10
CA VAL A 78 8.85 -6.28 0.58
C VAL A 78 8.64 -4.98 -0.20
N ALA A 79 9.71 -4.22 -0.42
CA ALA A 79 9.63 -2.98 -1.18
C ALA A 79 9.31 -3.21 -2.66
N GLU A 80 9.78 -4.30 -3.27
CA GLU A 80 9.41 -4.72 -4.63
C GLU A 80 7.93 -5.09 -4.73
N ASP A 81 7.42 -5.84 -3.76
CA ASP A 81 6.02 -6.21 -3.70
C ASP A 81 5.08 -4.99 -3.58
N LEU A 82 5.48 -4.02 -2.77
CA LEU A 82 4.78 -2.74 -2.66
C LEU A 82 4.90 -1.88 -3.92
N ARG A 83 5.97 -2.02 -4.71
CA ARG A 83 6.07 -1.40 -6.06
C ARG A 83 5.09 -2.03 -7.03
N ASP A 84 4.81 -3.32 -6.93
CA ASP A 84 3.79 -3.98 -7.74
C ASP A 84 2.40 -3.46 -7.39
N LEU A 85 2.09 -3.24 -6.10
CA LEU A 85 0.88 -2.55 -5.68
C LEU A 85 0.81 -1.14 -6.25
N TRP A 86 1.90 -0.36 -6.15
CA TRP A 86 1.96 0.98 -6.72
C TRP A 86 1.67 0.97 -8.22
N TRP A 87 2.32 0.09 -8.97
CA TRP A 87 2.15 -0.07 -10.40
C TRP A 87 0.70 -0.42 -10.76
N MET A 88 0.07 -1.30 -9.98
CA MET A 88 -1.32 -1.67 -10.17
C MET A 88 -2.27 -0.47 -9.99
N LEU A 89 -2.05 0.35 -8.96
CA LEU A 89 -2.93 1.47 -8.63
C LEU A 89 -2.68 2.70 -9.51
N TYR A 90 -1.42 2.99 -9.80
CA TYR A 90 -0.99 4.28 -10.36
C TYR A 90 -0.19 4.17 -11.66
N GLY A 91 0.08 2.95 -12.14
CA GLY A 91 0.84 2.69 -13.36
C GLY A 91 2.26 3.25 -13.28
N ASP A 92 2.70 3.91 -14.36
CA ASP A 92 4.02 4.52 -14.53
C ASP A 92 4.27 5.78 -13.69
N ARG A 93 3.38 6.15 -12.76
CA ARG A 93 3.57 7.36 -11.95
C ARG A 93 4.85 7.23 -11.10
N PRO A 94 5.71 8.25 -11.03
CA PRO A 94 6.92 8.19 -10.21
C PRO A 94 6.60 8.15 -8.71
N ILE A 95 7.24 7.24 -8.00
CA ILE A 95 7.18 7.11 -6.54
C ILE A 95 7.95 8.29 -5.92
N GLY A 96 7.34 9.01 -4.96
CA GLY A 96 7.97 10.14 -4.27
C GLY A 96 7.69 11.54 -4.82
N LEU A 97 6.84 11.69 -5.85
CA LEU A 97 6.43 13.00 -6.40
C LEU A 97 4.94 13.26 -6.15
N LEU A 98 4.63 13.87 -5.00
CA LEU A 98 3.28 14.33 -4.64
C LEU A 98 2.88 15.68 -5.29
N GLY A 99 3.52 16.10 -6.38
CA GLY A 99 3.40 17.49 -6.87
C GLY A 99 3.31 17.70 -8.37
N ALA A 100 2.87 16.73 -9.17
CA ALA A 100 2.74 16.90 -10.62
C ALA A 100 1.35 16.48 -11.15
N LEU A 101 0.28 16.89 -10.48
CA LEU A 101 -1.09 16.89 -11.02
C LEU A 101 -1.58 18.33 -11.13
#